data_AF-A0A8T2A4F5-F1
#
_entry.id   AF-A0A8T2A4F5-F1
#
_cell.length_a   1.000
_cell.length_b   1.000
_cell.length_c   1.000
_cell.angle_alpha   90.00
_cell.angle_beta   90.00
_cell.angle_gamma   90.00
#
_symmetry.space_group_name_H-M   'P 1'
#
loop_
_entity.id
_entity.type
_entity.pdbx_description
1 polymer ?
#
loop_
_entity_poly.entity_id
_entity_poly.type
_entity_poly.pdbx_seq_one_letter_code
_entity_poly.pdbx_strand_id
1 'polypeptide(L)'
;MSGPINEKFFSKFPNRAPFACIAKPLIEALIQEGDSNLQIGAALYLAASIEAATDPESEQLRKSLPKIGKLLKSDCFKAKAALLSDVGSIITAGGAGTKPVLDWLVPVLIEFFEY
;
A
#
# COMPACT_ATOMS: atom_id res chain seq x y z
N MET A 1 42.67 1.91 -9.94
CA MET A 1 42.47 2.53 -8.61
C MET A 1 41.25 3.43 -8.70
N SER A 2 40.05 2.91 -8.43
CA SER A 2 38.80 3.69 -8.44
C SER A 2 38.44 4.00 -6.98
N GLY A 3 38.36 5.29 -6.63
CA GLY A 3 38.32 5.75 -5.24
C GLY A 3 36.98 5.53 -4.53
N PRO A 4 36.98 5.56 -3.18
CA PRO A 4 35.83 5.25 -2.31
C PRO A 4 34.72 6.33 -2.29
N ILE A 5 34.79 7.30 -3.20
CA ILE A 5 33.91 8.48 -3.21
C ILE A 5 32.51 8.10 -3.73
N ASN A 6 32.43 7.13 -4.65
CA ASN A 6 31.15 6.71 -5.22
C ASN A 6 30.28 5.98 -4.18
N GLU A 7 30.83 5.09 -3.36
CA GLU A 7 30.05 4.35 -2.35
C GLU A 7 29.43 5.27 -1.29
N LYS A 8 30.16 6.29 -0.82
CA LYS A 8 29.62 7.24 0.16
C LYS A 8 28.55 8.16 -0.43
N PHE A 9 28.66 8.53 -1.71
CA PHE A 9 27.65 9.34 -2.39
C PHE A 9 26.35 8.54 -2.60
N PHE A 10 26.44 7.28 -3.03
CA PHE A 10 25.27 6.40 -3.17
C PHE A 10 24.65 6.03 -1.82
N SER A 11 25.41 6.00 -0.72
CA SER A 11 24.85 5.81 0.63
C SER A 11 24.01 6.99 1.13
N LYS A 12 24.20 8.20 0.57
CA LYS A 12 23.52 9.43 0.98
C LYS A 12 22.16 9.62 0.30
N PHE A 13 21.97 8.97 -0.84
CA PHE A 13 20.71 8.95 -1.58
C PHE A 13 20.27 7.49 -1.68
N PRO A 14 19.57 6.94 -0.68
CA PRO A 14 18.93 5.64 -0.85
C PRO A 14 18.12 5.71 -2.15
N ASN A 15 18.43 4.82 -3.10
CA ASN A 15 17.89 4.81 -4.47
C ASN A 15 16.39 4.41 -4.51
N ARG A 16 15.66 4.72 -3.45
CA ARG A 16 14.23 4.47 -3.26
C ARG A 16 13.61 5.79 -2.84
N ALA A 17 12.69 6.29 -3.65
CA ALA A 17 11.80 7.35 -3.19
C ALA A 17 11.11 6.88 -1.89
N PRO A 18 10.97 7.75 -0.88
CA PRO A 18 10.20 7.43 0.33
C PRO A 18 8.83 6.86 -0.05
N PHE A 19 8.33 5.89 0.73
CA PHE A 19 7.05 5.25 0.44
C PHE A 19 5.94 6.30 0.27
N ALA A 20 5.98 7.36 1.09
CA ALA A 20 5.06 8.50 1.01
C ALA A 20 5.02 9.21 -0.36
N CYS A 21 6.15 9.29 -1.08
CA CYS A 21 6.22 9.94 -2.40
C CYS A 21 5.52 9.13 -3.49
N ILE A 22 5.54 7.80 -3.38
CA ILE A 22 4.91 6.89 -4.34
C ILE A 22 3.45 6.61 -3.94
N ALA A 23 3.18 6.45 -2.64
CA ALA A 23 1.86 6.08 -2.14
C ALA A 23 0.80 7.15 -2.44
N LYS A 24 1.16 8.44 -2.35
CA LYS A 24 0.20 9.54 -2.57
C LYS A 24 -0.43 9.53 -3.98
N PRO A 25 0.34 9.57 -5.09
CA PRO A 25 -0.24 9.54 -6.43
C PRO A 25 -0.98 8.22 -6.72
N LEU A 26 -0.58 7.10 -6.13
CA LEU A 26 -1.30 5.83 -6.27
C LEU A 26 -2.65 5.85 -5.56
N ILE A 27 -2.70 6.38 -4.33
CA ILE A 27 -3.96 6.56 -3.61
C ILE A 27 -4.89 7.50 -4.39
N GLU A 28 -4.36 8.55 -5.00
CA GLU A 28 -5.14 9.44 -5.87
C GLU A 28 -5.66 8.69 -7.11
N ALA A 29 -4.86 7.84 -7.75
CA ALA A 29 -5.28 6.99 -8.86
C ALA A 29 -6.34 5.95 -8.45
N LEU A 30 -6.31 5.44 -7.21
CA LEU A 30 -7.33 4.54 -6.66
C LEU A 30 -8.69 5.22 -6.45
N ILE A 31 -8.69 6.54 -6.24
CA ILE A 31 -9.91 7.34 -6.03
C ILE A 31 -10.52 7.77 -7.38
N GLN A 32 -9.75 7.72 -8.47
CA GLN A 32 -10.22 8.13 -9.78
C GLN A 32 -11.31 7.17 -10.30
N GLU A 33 -12.52 7.71 -10.48
CA GLU A 33 -13.66 6.96 -11.00
C GLU A 33 -13.52 6.68 -12.51
N GLY A 34 -13.88 5.46 -12.93
CA GLY A 34 -14.08 5.12 -14.35
C GLY A 34 -12.95 4.34 -15.03
N ASP A 35 -11.78 4.20 -14.43
CA ASP A 35 -10.68 3.41 -15.01
C ASP A 35 -10.26 2.25 -14.08
N SER A 36 -10.91 1.10 -14.25
CA SER A 36 -10.63 -0.09 -13.45
C SER A 36 -9.21 -0.62 -13.65
N ASN A 37 -8.62 -0.43 -14.83
CA ASN A 37 -7.27 -0.90 -15.12
C ASN A 37 -6.23 -0.03 -14.41
N LEU A 38 -6.46 1.29 -14.39
CA LEU A 38 -5.66 2.23 -13.59
C LEU A 38 -5.75 1.92 -12.10
N GLN A 39 -6.96 1.67 -11.58
CA GLN A 39 -7.16 1.30 -10.17
C GLN A 39 -6.43 -0.01 -9.81
N ILE A 40 -6.53 -1.04 -10.65
CA ILE A 40 -5.83 -2.31 -10.44
C ILE A 40 -4.32 -2.12 -10.47
N GLY A 41 -3.80 -1.40 -11.47
CA GLY A 41 -2.37 -1.11 -11.58
C GLY A 41 -1.85 -0.30 -10.39
N ALA A 42 -2.61 0.69 -9.93
CA ALA A 42 -2.26 1.52 -8.77
C ALA A 42 -2.22 0.71 -7.47
N ALA A 43 -3.19 -0.18 -7.26
CA ALA A 43 -3.19 -1.10 -6.12
C ALA A 43 -1.98 -2.05 -6.17
N LEU A 44 -1.79 -2.79 -7.27
CA LEU A 44 -0.68 -3.73 -7.39
C LEU A 44 0.69 -3.07 -7.21
N TYR A 45 0.87 -1.86 -7.73
CA TYR A 45 2.11 -1.12 -7.56
C TYR A 45 2.29 -0.61 -6.12
N LEU A 46 1.20 -0.33 -5.40
CA LEU A 46 1.23 -0.01 -3.99
C LEU A 46 1.70 -1.22 -3.17
N ALA A 47 1.12 -2.42 -3.35
CA ALA A 47 1.58 -3.66 -2.73
C ALA A 47 3.07 -3.90 -2.98
N ALA A 48 3.50 -3.87 -4.25
CA ALA A 48 4.88 -4.11 -4.61
C ALA A 48 5.83 -3.07 -3.98
N SER A 49 5.40 -1.82 -3.84
CA SER A 49 6.16 -0.77 -3.17
C SER A 49 6.31 -1.03 -1.67
N ILE A 50 5.27 -1.56 -1.02
CA ILE A 50 5.28 -1.94 0.41
C ILE A 50 6.23 -3.12 0.62
N GLU A 51 6.11 -4.17 -0.20
CA GLU A 51 6.96 -5.37 -0.11
C GLU A 51 8.42 -5.06 -0.40
N ALA A 52 8.69 -4.15 -1.33
CA ALA A 52 10.04 -3.76 -1.64
C ALA A 52 10.65 -2.89 -0.52
N ALA A 53 9.85 -2.17 0.29
CA ALA A 53 10.36 -1.22 1.27
C ALA A 53 11.15 -1.92 2.39
N THR A 54 12.41 -1.51 2.57
CA THR A 54 13.32 -2.07 3.60
C THR A 54 12.97 -1.60 5.01
N ASP A 55 12.40 -0.41 5.12
CA ASP A 55 11.75 0.11 6.33
C ASP A 55 10.34 0.55 5.92
N PRO A 56 9.37 -0.38 5.93
CA PRO A 56 8.01 -0.05 5.57
C PRO A 56 7.50 0.88 6.66
N GLU A 57 7.41 2.18 6.36
CA GLU A 57 6.95 3.26 7.23
C GLU A 57 5.59 2.92 7.86
N SER A 58 5.60 2.08 8.90
CA SER A 58 4.42 1.32 9.36
C SER A 58 3.33 2.24 9.90
N GLU A 59 3.74 3.42 10.36
CA GLU A 59 2.84 4.50 10.75
C GLU A 59 2.08 5.11 9.55
N GLN A 60 2.74 5.29 8.41
CA GLN A 60 2.10 5.79 7.18
C GLN A 60 1.17 4.73 6.58
N LEU A 61 1.59 3.47 6.59
CA LEU A 61 0.74 2.34 6.19
C LEU A 61 -0.50 2.22 7.07
N ARG A 62 -0.35 2.43 8.39
CA ARG A 62 -1.48 2.48 9.31
C ARG A 62 -2.44 3.64 9.02
N LYS A 63 -1.93 4.78 8.55
CA LYS A 63 -2.76 5.93 8.17
C LYS A 63 -3.51 5.71 6.85
N SER A 64 -3.04 4.84 5.96
CA SER A 64 -3.74 4.49 4.71
C SER A 64 -4.83 3.44 4.91
N LEU A 65 -4.73 2.57 5.93
CA LEU A 65 -5.72 1.51 6.22
C LEU A 65 -7.19 1.99 6.29
N PRO A 66 -7.55 3.10 6.98
CA PRO A 66 -8.93 3.57 6.98
C PRO A 66 -9.44 4.01 5.60
N LYS A 67 -8.57 4.54 4.74
CA LYS A 67 -8.93 4.92 3.37
C LYS A 67 -9.14 3.67 2.51
N ILE A 68 -8.26 2.68 2.65
CA ILE A 68 -8.37 1.37 1.99
C ILE A 68 -9.68 0.68 2.39
N GLY A 69 -10.03 0.69 3.67
CA GLY A 69 -11.31 0.14 4.15
C GLY A 69 -12.54 0.83 3.56
N LYS A 70 -12.50 2.15 3.33
CA LYS A 70 -13.58 2.87 2.63
C LYS A 70 -13.70 2.47 1.16
N LEU A 71 -12.57 2.26 0.47
CA LEU A 71 -12.56 1.83 -0.93
C LEU A 71 -13.06 0.39 -1.09
N LEU A 72 -12.72 -0.52 -0.18
CA LEU A 72 -13.22 -1.91 -0.20
C LEU A 72 -14.74 -2.01 -0.04
N LYS A 73 -15.32 -1.12 0.76
CA LYS A 73 -16.77 -1.02 0.96
C LYS A 73 -17.51 -0.30 -0.16
N SER A 74 -16.80 0.32 -1.11
CA SER A 74 -17.42 1.04 -2.23
C SER A 74 -17.77 0.09 -3.37
N ASP A 75 -19.01 0.09 -3.84
CA ASP A 75 -19.46 -0.73 -4.98
C ASP A 75 -18.92 -0.21 -6.32
N CYS A 76 -18.55 1.07 -6.38
CA CYS A 76 -17.93 1.69 -7.55
C CYS A 76 -16.46 1.27 -7.72
N PHE A 77 -15.84 0.71 -6.68
CA PHE A 77 -14.44 0.33 -6.70
C PHE A 77 -14.26 -1.09 -7.25
N LYS A 78 -13.59 -1.20 -8.42
CA LYS A 78 -13.46 -2.46 -9.16
C LYS A 78 -12.22 -3.26 -8.77
N ALA A 79 -11.22 -2.62 -8.15
CA ALA A 79 -9.94 -3.24 -7.81
C ALA A 79 -9.89 -3.81 -6.38
N LYS A 80 -11.03 -4.26 -5.82
CA LYS A 80 -11.12 -4.75 -4.42
C LYS A 80 -10.14 -5.88 -4.12
N ALA A 81 -9.96 -6.82 -5.05
CA ALA A 81 -9.03 -7.94 -4.89
C ALA A 81 -7.56 -7.49 -4.78
N ALA A 82 -7.15 -6.50 -5.59
CA ALA A 82 -5.80 -5.95 -5.52
C ALA A 82 -5.60 -5.16 -4.21
N LEU A 83 -6.61 -4.41 -3.77
CA LEU A 83 -6.57 -3.70 -2.48
C LEU A 83 -6.50 -4.66 -1.28
N LEU A 84 -7.14 -5.82 -1.36
CA LEU A 84 -7.01 -6.87 -0.34
C LEU A 84 -5.59 -7.41 -0.25
N SER A 85 -4.91 -7.54 -1.39
CA SER A 85 -3.48 -7.87 -1.43
C SER A 85 -2.65 -6.79 -0.73
N ASP A 86 -2.94 -5.50 -0.96
CA ASP A 86 -2.26 -4.39 -0.28
C ASP A 86 -2.42 -4.49 1.24
N VAL A 87 -3.63 -4.82 1.72
CA VAL A 87 -3.87 -5.03 3.16
C VAL A 87 -3.01 -6.18 3.69
N GLY A 88 -2.88 -7.28 2.95
CA GLY A 88 -1.99 -8.39 3.27
C GLY A 88 -0.52 -7.97 3.39
N SER A 89 -0.03 -7.17 2.44
CA SER A 89 1.33 -6.62 2.48
C SER A 89 1.53 -5.67 3.66
N ILE A 90 0.54 -4.83 4.00
CA ILE A 90 0.57 -3.95 5.18
C ILE A 90 0.60 -4.75 6.49
N ILE A 91 -0.20 -5.82 6.60
CA ILE A 91 -0.20 -6.70 7.77
C ILE A 91 1.19 -7.34 7.96
N THR A 92 1.74 -7.89 6.88
CA THR A 92 3.04 -8.58 6.87
C THR A 92 4.19 -7.62 7.20
N ALA A 93 4.10 -6.36 6.77
CA ALA A 93 5.02 -5.29 7.15
C ALA A 93 4.89 -4.82 8.62
N GLY A 94 4.01 -5.44 9.43
CA GLY A 94 3.79 -5.10 10.84
C GLY A 94 2.76 -3.99 11.08
N GLY A 95 2.05 -3.54 10.04
CA GLY A 95 1.06 -2.46 10.12
C GLY A 95 -0.25 -2.83 10.81
N ALA A 96 -0.54 -4.12 11.02
CA ALA A 96 -1.85 -4.58 11.50
C ALA A 96 -1.89 -5.15 12.91
N GLY A 97 -0.83 -5.00 13.70
CA GLY A 97 -0.79 -5.51 15.09
C GLY A 97 -1.74 -4.83 16.08
N THR A 98 -2.71 -4.02 15.63
CA THR A 98 -3.59 -3.23 16.50
C THR A 98 -5.04 -3.66 16.34
N LYS A 99 -5.74 -3.89 17.46
CA LYS A 99 -7.18 -4.23 17.53
C LYS A 99 -8.08 -3.44 16.56
N PRO A 100 -7.96 -2.10 16.47
CA PRO A 100 -8.81 -1.31 15.58
C PRO A 100 -8.69 -1.68 14.11
N VAL A 101 -7.54 -2.15 13.65
CA VAL A 101 -7.35 -2.61 12.27
C VAL A 101 -8.08 -3.92 12.03
N LEU A 102 -7.97 -4.86 12.96
CA LEU A 102 -8.65 -6.16 12.89
C LEU A 102 -10.17 -6.01 12.97
N ASP A 103 -10.67 -5.09 13.80
CA ASP A 103 -12.11 -4.87 14.01
C ASP A 103 -12.85 -4.46 12.73
N TRP A 104 -12.22 -3.69 11.84
CA TRP A 104 -12.83 -3.34 10.55
C TRP A 104 -12.45 -4.32 9.43
N LEU A 105 -11.27 -4.93 9.48
CA LEU A 105 -10.78 -5.83 8.44
C LEU A 105 -11.51 -7.17 8.43
N VAL A 106 -11.75 -7.76 9.60
CA VAL A 106 -12.40 -9.08 9.71
C VAL A 106 -13.79 -9.08 9.07
N PRO A 107 -14.70 -8.11 9.33
CA PRO A 107 -15.98 -8.03 8.63
C PRO A 107 -15.85 -7.85 7.12
N VAL A 108 -14.90 -7.04 6.65
CA VAL A 108 -14.68 -6.80 5.21
C VAL A 108 -14.22 -8.08 4.50
N LEU A 109 -13.38 -8.89 5.16
CA LEU A 109 -12.96 -10.19 4.61
C LEU A 109 -14.13 -11.18 4.58
N ILE A 110 -14.94 -11.24 5.63
CA ILE A 110 -16.12 -12.12 5.69
C ILE A 110 -17.09 -11.77 4.56
N GLU A 111 -17.45 -10.49 4.40
CA GLU A 111 -18.30 -10.02 3.29
C GLU A 111 -17.74 -10.38 1.91
N PHE A 112 -16.41 -10.43 1.76
CA PHE A 112 -15.76 -10.76 0.49
C PHE A 112 -15.79 -12.25 0.16
N PHE A 113 -15.82 -13.12 1.16
CA PHE A 113 -15.86 -14.58 0.99
C PHE A 113 -17.27 -15.17 1.06
N GLU A 114 -18.27 -14.39 1.49
CA GLU A 114 -19.69 -14.79 1.49
C GLU A 114 -20.40 -14.58 0.13
N TYR A 115 -19.69 -14.10 -0.90
CA TYR A 115 -20.19 -13.89 -2.27
C TYR A 115 -19.56 -14.87 -3.27
#